data_AF-A0A4W5NLH4-F1
#
_entry.id   AF-A0A4W5NLH4-F1
#
_cell.length_a   1.000
_cell.length_b   1.000
_cell.length_c   1.000
_cell.angle_alpha   90.00
_cell.angle_beta   90.00
_cell.angle_gamma   90.00
#
_symmetry.space_group_name_H-M   'P 1'
#
loop_
_entity.id
_entity.type
_entity.pdbx_description
1 polymer ?
#
loop_
_entity_poly.entity_id
_entity_poly.type
_entity_poly.pdbx_seq_one_letter_code
_entity_poly.pdbx_strand_id
1 'polypeptide(L)'
;MRSPFMKFVAHASSFSIFLCLLILNAADRFAGTTLLPNMTTHLPMRPQQNQQQERDPTLLYRMTTTPFTWMEILIISWVIGMIWAEVKEIWSQGAGEYLLEPWNFLDFGMLAIFLASFSSRLSAYNHAHSAQLYVHTHYTHLSTLENVTLPPHVHYYTLARLSWLPSDPQLVSEGLYAVAVVLSFSRIAYILPANESFGPLQISLGRTVKGTHTHLTNCCLCSQVPRDTSQYLTSIHV
;
A
#
# COMPACT_ATOMS: atom_id res chain seq x y z
N MET A 1 24.14 23.31 -2.94
CA MET A 1 24.09 23.07 -1.48
C MET A 1 25.33 22.25 -1.08
N ARG A 2 26.31 22.85 -0.37
CA ARG A 2 27.66 22.24 -0.21
C ARG A 2 27.96 21.71 1.20
N SER A 3 27.08 21.94 2.19
CA SER A 3 27.28 21.45 3.57
C SER A 3 26.59 20.09 3.80
N PRO A 4 27.24 19.12 4.48
CA PRO A 4 26.65 17.81 4.82
C PRO A 4 25.37 17.94 5.66
N PHE A 5 25.30 18.92 6.56
CA PHE A 5 24.10 19.19 7.35
C PHE A 5 22.89 19.56 6.47
N MET A 6 23.09 20.40 5.45
CA MET A 6 22.00 20.79 4.54
C MET A 6 21.45 19.60 3.74
N LYS A 7 22.29 18.61 3.41
CA LYS A 7 21.85 17.39 2.72
C LYS A 7 20.95 16.54 3.61
N PHE A 8 21.33 16.37 4.88
CA PHE A 8 20.51 15.68 5.87
C PHE A 8 19.15 16.35 6.06
N VAL A 9 19.15 17.68 6.27
CA VAL A 9 17.90 18.44 6.46
C VAL A 9 17.00 18.37 5.21
N ALA A 10 17.57 18.47 4.01
CA ALA A 10 16.80 18.35 2.77
C ALA A 10 16.18 16.97 2.58
N HIS A 11 16.90 15.90 2.95
CA HIS A 11 16.38 14.53 2.90
C HIS A 11 15.24 14.32 3.91
N ALA A 12 15.46 14.76 5.16
CA ALA A 12 14.48 14.67 6.22
C ALA A 12 13.21 15.50 5.92
N SER A 13 13.37 16.70 5.36
CA SER A 13 12.23 17.55 4.99
C SER A 13 11.44 16.98 3.82
N SER A 14 12.11 16.46 2.79
CA SER A 14 11.46 15.75 1.68
C SER A 14 10.63 14.56 2.18
N PHE A 15 11.20 13.78 3.11
CA PHE A 15 10.50 12.64 3.71
C PHE A 15 9.29 13.06 4.55
N SER A 16 9.41 14.15 5.30
CA SER A 16 8.32 14.70 6.12
C SER A 16 7.16 15.20 5.24
N ILE A 17 7.47 15.84 4.11
CA ILE A 17 6.47 16.26 3.11
C ILE A 17 5.76 15.05 2.52
N PHE A 18 6.49 13.98 2.20
CA PHE A 18 5.90 12.74 1.73
C PHE A 18 4.89 12.13 2.71
N LEU A 19 5.24 12.06 4.00
CA LEU A 19 4.30 11.59 5.03
C LEU A 19 3.06 12.48 5.12
N CYS A 20 3.23 13.80 5.00
CA CYS A 20 2.11 14.74 4.94
C CYS A 20 1.20 14.46 3.73
N LEU A 21 1.78 14.21 2.55
CA LEU A 21 1.02 13.85 1.35
C LEU A 21 0.23 12.54 1.55
N LEU A 22 0.81 11.53 2.20
CA LEU A 22 0.10 10.29 2.53
C LEU A 22 -1.10 10.53 3.46
N ILE A 23 -0.92 11.36 4.49
CA ILE A 23 -2.00 11.73 5.43
C ILE A 23 -3.09 12.50 4.70
N LEU A 24 -2.73 13.50 3.88
CA LEU A 24 -3.69 14.30 3.12
C LEU A 24 -4.46 13.46 2.09
N ASN A 25 -3.79 12.51 1.42
CA ASN A 25 -4.47 11.57 0.51
C ASN A 25 -5.49 10.68 1.23
N ALA A 26 -5.24 10.34 2.50
CA ALA A 26 -6.21 9.63 3.35
C ALA A 26 -7.28 10.56 3.94
N ALA A 27 -6.99 11.86 4.06
CA ALA A 27 -7.81 12.81 4.81
C ALA A 27 -9.18 13.06 4.18
N ASP A 28 -9.28 13.01 2.86
CA ASP A 28 -10.55 13.13 2.13
C ASP A 28 -11.58 12.06 2.57
N ARG A 29 -11.12 10.94 3.15
CA ARG A 29 -12.00 9.87 3.64
C ARG A 29 -12.46 10.06 5.09
N PHE A 30 -11.89 11.00 5.85
CA PHE A 30 -12.35 11.27 7.23
C PHE A 30 -13.73 11.91 7.28
N ALA A 31 -14.16 12.59 6.21
CA ALA A 31 -15.51 13.15 6.08
C ALA A 31 -16.60 12.07 5.91
N GLY A 32 -16.23 10.79 5.83
CA GLY A 32 -17.13 9.65 5.67
C GLY A 32 -17.44 9.36 4.19
N THR A 33 -17.56 8.08 3.85
CA THR A 33 -17.99 7.67 2.51
C THR A 33 -19.50 7.85 2.41
N THR A 34 -19.94 8.72 1.49
CA THR A 34 -21.37 9.03 1.26
C THR A 34 -22.14 7.87 0.60
N LEU A 35 -21.44 6.87 0.06
CA LEU A 35 -22.02 5.73 -0.65
C LEU A 35 -21.86 4.43 0.15
N LEU A 36 -22.94 3.64 0.23
CA LEU A 36 -22.87 2.30 0.81
C LEU A 36 -22.05 1.36 -0.09
N PRO A 37 -21.33 0.37 0.46
CA PRO A 37 -20.51 -0.57 -0.31
C PRO A 37 -21.29 -1.42 -1.33
N ASN A 38 -22.62 -1.48 -1.17
CA ASN A 38 -23.53 -2.21 -2.04
C ASN A 38 -24.07 -1.37 -3.22
N MET A 39 -23.90 -0.05 -3.21
CA MET A 39 -24.48 0.82 -4.25
C MET A 39 -23.47 1.11 -5.35
N THR A 40 -23.80 0.68 -6.58
CA THR A 40 -23.18 1.20 -7.81
C THR A 40 -23.85 2.53 -8.16
N THR A 41 -23.11 3.44 -8.78
CA THR A 41 -23.62 4.80 -9.10
C THR A 41 -24.73 4.82 -10.16
N HIS A 42 -25.22 3.66 -10.59
CA HIS A 42 -26.31 3.51 -11.56
C HIS A 42 -27.70 3.48 -10.92
N LEU A 43 -27.82 3.47 -9.59
CA LEU A 43 -29.12 3.68 -8.95
C LEU A 43 -29.42 5.20 -8.92
N PRO A 44 -30.61 5.64 -9.39
CA PRO A 44 -30.90 7.06 -9.52
C PRO A 44 -30.87 7.71 -8.14
N MET A 45 -29.88 8.58 -7.93
CA MET A 45 -29.91 9.54 -6.84
C MET A 45 -31.18 10.38 -6.98
N ARG A 46 -31.95 10.45 -5.89
CA ARG A 46 -32.98 11.48 -5.70
C ARG A 46 -32.34 12.85 -5.99
N PRO A 47 -33.01 13.76 -6.73
CA PRO A 47 -32.35 14.93 -7.27
C PRO A 47 -32.00 15.89 -6.12
N GLN A 48 -30.71 16.06 -5.85
CA GLN A 48 -30.20 17.29 -5.25
C GLN A 48 -29.71 18.18 -6.37
N GLN A 49 -30.39 19.32 -6.49
CA GLN A 49 -30.10 20.42 -7.40
C GLN A 49 -28.61 20.78 -7.38
N ASN A 50 -28.08 20.95 -8.60
CA ASN A 50 -26.88 21.71 -8.95
C ASN A 50 -25.53 20.98 -8.88
N GLN A 51 -25.38 19.91 -9.66
CA GLN A 51 -24.15 19.65 -10.43
C GLN A 51 -24.47 18.64 -11.55
N GLN A 52 -24.77 19.18 -12.73
CA GLN A 52 -25.09 18.46 -13.94
C GLN A 52 -23.78 17.92 -14.54
N GLN A 53 -23.19 16.91 -13.90
CA GLN A 53 -22.08 16.15 -14.47
C GLN A 53 -22.68 15.09 -15.39
N GLU A 54 -22.83 15.46 -16.67
CA GLU A 54 -23.18 14.58 -17.80
C GLU A 54 -22.17 13.43 -17.87
N ARG A 55 -22.47 12.32 -17.18
CA ARG A 55 -21.66 11.11 -17.20
C ARG A 55 -22.16 10.21 -18.31
N ASP A 56 -21.27 9.82 -19.21
CA ASP A 56 -21.55 8.87 -20.28
C ASP A 56 -22.31 7.65 -19.72
N PRO A 57 -23.52 7.36 -20.21
CA PRO A 57 -24.36 6.28 -19.68
C PRO A 57 -23.81 4.88 -19.99
N THR A 58 -22.72 4.81 -20.76
CA THR A 58 -21.99 3.60 -21.13
C THR A 58 -20.70 3.38 -20.33
N LEU A 59 -20.38 4.26 -19.38
CA LEU A 59 -19.15 4.19 -18.60
C LEU A 59 -19.27 3.17 -17.46
N LEU A 60 -18.39 2.16 -17.48
CA LEU A 60 -18.34 1.10 -16.47
C LEU A 60 -18.03 1.68 -15.08
N TYR A 61 -18.72 1.20 -14.05
CA TYR A 61 -18.48 1.58 -12.64
C TYR A 61 -17.01 1.44 -12.22
N ARG A 62 -16.28 0.47 -12.78
CA ARG A 62 -14.85 0.32 -12.53
C ARG A 62 -14.02 1.52 -12.99
N MET A 63 -14.36 2.15 -14.11
CA MET A 63 -13.62 3.30 -14.65
C MET A 63 -13.78 4.57 -13.81
N THR A 64 -14.89 4.73 -13.10
CA THR A 64 -15.09 5.89 -12.20
C THR A 64 -14.38 5.74 -10.87
N THR A 65 -14.06 4.52 -10.45
CA THR A 65 -13.49 4.22 -9.12
C THR A 65 -11.98 4.06 -9.13
N THR A 66 -11.37 3.84 -10.30
CA THR A 66 -9.91 3.70 -10.47
C THR A 66 -9.15 4.92 -11.03
N PRO A 67 -9.68 6.17 -11.13
CA PRO A 67 -8.86 7.27 -11.63
C PRO A 67 -7.74 7.61 -10.64
N PHE A 68 -6.58 8.01 -11.18
CA PHE A 68 -5.47 8.50 -10.37
C PHE A 68 -5.77 9.91 -9.88
N THR A 69 -5.70 10.12 -8.57
CA THR A 69 -5.85 11.47 -8.00
C THR A 69 -4.56 12.28 -8.18
N TRP A 70 -4.66 13.61 -8.17
CA TRP A 70 -3.48 14.48 -8.18
C TRP A 70 -2.51 14.16 -7.04
N MET A 71 -3.03 13.80 -5.86
CA MET A 71 -2.24 13.37 -4.71
C MET A 71 -1.48 12.08 -4.99
N GLU A 72 -2.14 11.07 -5.58
CA GLU A 72 -1.49 9.81 -5.97
C GLU A 72 -0.38 10.04 -6.99
N ILE A 73 -0.56 10.94 -7.96
CA ILE A 73 0.49 11.30 -8.94
C ILE A 73 1.71 11.92 -8.24
N LEU A 74 1.50 12.81 -7.26
CA LEU A 74 2.60 13.39 -6.48
C LEU A 74 3.34 12.34 -5.65
N ILE A 75 2.62 11.40 -5.05
CA ILE A 75 3.20 10.28 -4.28
C ILE A 75 4.03 9.39 -5.21
N ILE A 76 3.50 9.03 -6.39
CA ILE A 76 4.23 8.22 -7.39
C ILE A 76 5.51 8.93 -7.84
N SER A 77 5.43 10.23 -8.15
CA SER A 77 6.58 11.04 -8.53
C SER A 77 7.67 11.04 -7.45
N TRP A 78 7.26 11.17 -6.18
CA TRP A 78 8.17 11.11 -5.04
C TRP A 78 8.84 9.74 -4.90
N VAL A 79 8.05 8.64 -5.01
CA VAL A 79 8.58 7.27 -4.92
C VAL A 79 9.59 6.99 -6.02
N ILE A 80 9.35 7.45 -7.26
CA ILE A 80 10.31 7.33 -8.37
C ILE A 80 11.61 8.06 -8.03
N GLY A 81 11.52 9.27 -7.49
CA GLY A 81 12.69 10.04 -7.06
C GLY A 81 13.53 9.32 -5.99
N MET A 82 12.87 8.66 -5.05
CA MET A 82 13.53 7.84 -4.02
C MET A 82 14.17 6.58 -4.59
N ILE A 83 13.46 5.83 -5.44
CA ILE A 83 14.03 4.66 -6.11
C ILE A 83 15.30 5.04 -6.87
N TRP A 84 15.28 6.16 -7.57
CA TRP A 84 16.47 6.67 -8.25
C TRP A 84 17.62 7.01 -7.29
N ALA A 85 17.32 7.58 -6.11
CA ALA A 85 18.33 7.86 -5.09
C ALA A 85 18.95 6.57 -4.54
N GLU A 86 18.13 5.58 -4.15
CA GLU A 86 18.59 4.30 -3.61
C GLU A 86 19.40 3.50 -4.65
N VAL A 87 18.99 3.50 -5.93
CA VAL A 87 19.74 2.81 -7.00
C VAL A 87 21.15 3.39 -7.16
N LYS A 88 21.31 4.71 -7.06
CA LYS A 88 22.64 5.34 -7.12
C LYS A 88 23.48 4.97 -5.90
N GLU A 89 22.87 4.86 -4.74
CA GLU A 89 23.56 4.46 -3.51
C GLU A 89 24.06 3.02 -3.61
N ILE A 90 23.19 2.10 -4.03
CA ILE A 90 23.51 0.69 -4.30
C ILE A 90 24.64 0.57 -5.32
N TRP A 91 24.63 1.37 -6.39
CA TRP A 91 25.70 1.37 -7.39
C TRP A 91 27.04 1.83 -6.81
N SER A 92 27.03 2.78 -5.88
CA SER A 92 28.24 3.33 -5.28
C SER A 92 28.86 2.46 -4.18
N GLN A 93 28.04 1.80 -3.37
CA GLN A 93 28.48 0.98 -2.22
C GLN A 93 28.60 -0.51 -2.58
N GLY A 94 27.84 -0.98 -3.58
CA GLY A 94 27.71 -2.39 -3.91
C GLY A 94 26.54 -3.05 -3.18
N ALA A 95 25.79 -3.90 -3.88
CA ALA A 95 24.53 -4.47 -3.37
C ALA A 95 24.68 -5.36 -2.13
N GLY A 96 25.83 -6.05 -1.99
CA GLY A 96 26.08 -6.95 -0.86
C GLY A 96 26.22 -6.19 0.47
N GLU A 97 26.99 -5.10 0.48
CA GLU A 97 27.21 -4.29 1.67
C GLU A 97 25.96 -3.47 2.03
N TYR A 98 25.25 -2.98 1.02
CA TYR A 98 24.01 -2.22 1.21
C TYR A 98 22.92 -3.05 1.92
N LEU A 99 22.71 -4.31 1.52
CA LEU A 99 21.66 -5.16 2.09
C LEU A 99 21.99 -5.71 3.48
N LEU A 100 23.26 -5.65 3.92
CA LEU A 100 23.66 -6.07 5.27
C LEU A 100 23.20 -5.08 6.34
N GLU A 101 23.03 -3.81 5.99
CA GLU A 101 22.44 -2.82 6.87
C GLU A 101 20.91 -3.03 6.93
N PRO A 102 20.34 -3.45 8.07
CA PRO A 102 18.91 -3.79 8.18
C PRO A 102 17.98 -2.65 7.80
N TRP A 103 18.50 -1.45 7.97
CA TRP A 103 17.82 -0.21 7.73
C TRP A 103 17.66 0.12 6.24
N ASN A 104 18.73 -0.05 5.46
CA ASN A 104 18.70 0.06 4.00
C ASN A 104 17.80 -1.03 3.39
N PHE A 105 17.81 -2.23 3.98
CA PHE A 105 16.87 -3.28 3.61
C PHE A 105 15.40 -2.89 3.85
N LEU A 106 15.09 -2.23 4.97
CA LEU A 106 13.74 -1.73 5.25
C LEU A 106 13.32 -0.64 4.27
N ASP A 107 14.23 0.27 3.89
CA ASP A 107 13.96 1.34 2.93
C ASP A 107 13.73 0.78 1.53
N PHE A 108 14.56 -0.17 1.08
CA PHE A 108 14.36 -0.91 -0.17
C PHE A 108 13.03 -1.68 -0.18
N GLY A 109 12.72 -2.40 0.91
CA GLY A 109 11.48 -3.15 1.06
C GLY A 109 10.24 -2.27 1.01
N MET A 110 10.27 -1.11 1.69
CA MET A 110 9.17 -0.14 1.68
C MET A 110 8.92 0.41 0.27
N LEU A 111 9.97 0.80 -0.45
CA LEU A 111 9.85 1.27 -1.84
C LEU A 111 9.35 0.18 -2.80
N ALA A 112 9.80 -1.07 -2.59
CA ALA A 112 9.33 -2.21 -3.39
C ALA A 112 7.83 -2.48 -3.19
N ILE A 113 7.32 -2.36 -1.95
CA ILE A 113 5.89 -2.54 -1.66
C ILE A 113 5.06 -1.40 -2.28
N PHE A 114 5.54 -0.15 -2.23
CA PHE A 114 4.90 0.96 -2.97
C PHE A 114 4.82 0.67 -4.47
N LEU A 115 5.93 0.23 -5.07
CA LEU A 115 5.98 -0.10 -6.48
C LEU A 115 5.00 -1.24 -6.83
N ALA A 116 4.94 -2.28 -6.01
CA ALA A 116 4.01 -3.41 -6.19
C ALA A 116 2.54 -2.97 -6.08
N SER A 117 2.24 -2.08 -5.13
CA SER A 117 0.90 -1.47 -4.97
C SER A 117 0.51 -0.69 -6.23
N PHE A 118 1.36 0.23 -6.69
CA PHE A 118 1.06 1.03 -7.89
C PHE A 118 0.98 0.19 -9.16
N SER A 119 1.82 -0.85 -9.29
CA SER A 119 1.77 -1.80 -10.42
C SER A 119 0.46 -2.59 -10.44
N SER A 120 -0.02 -3.02 -9.27
CA SER A 120 -1.31 -3.72 -9.14
C SER A 120 -2.48 -2.79 -9.50
N ARG A 121 -2.41 -1.52 -9.07
CA ARG A 121 -3.42 -0.51 -9.41
C ARG A 121 -3.43 -0.17 -10.90
N LEU A 122 -2.25 -0.06 -11.53
CA LEU A 122 -2.13 0.14 -12.97
C LEU A 122 -2.71 -1.06 -13.75
N SER A 123 -2.47 -2.28 -13.27
CA SER A 123 -3.06 -3.49 -13.86
C SER A 123 -4.60 -3.45 -13.78
N ALA A 124 -5.15 -3.06 -12.62
CA ALA A 124 -6.60 -2.88 -12.46
C ALA A 124 -7.18 -1.83 -13.42
N TYR A 125 -6.48 -0.70 -13.60
CA TYR A 125 -6.84 0.34 -14.56
C TYR A 125 -6.80 -0.18 -16.00
N ASN A 126 -5.74 -0.88 -16.41
CA ASN A 126 -5.60 -1.44 -17.76
C ASN A 126 -6.72 -2.43 -18.08
N HIS A 127 -7.10 -3.27 -17.10
CA HIS A 127 -8.22 -4.18 -17.24
C HIS A 127 -9.56 -3.45 -17.39
N ALA A 128 -9.82 -2.43 -16.56
CA ALA A 128 -11.02 -1.61 -16.67
C ALA A 128 -11.09 -0.85 -18.01
N HIS A 129 -9.94 -0.32 -18.46
CA HIS A 129 -9.81 0.35 -19.75
C HIS A 129 -10.08 -0.57 -20.92
N SER A 130 -9.52 -1.78 -20.89
CA SER A 130 -9.78 -2.80 -21.92
C SER A 130 -11.26 -3.20 -21.99
N ALA A 131 -11.92 -3.35 -20.83
CA ALA A 131 -13.35 -3.62 -20.76
C ALA A 131 -14.19 -2.45 -21.32
N GLN A 132 -13.81 -1.21 -21.03
CA GLN A 132 -14.48 -0.02 -21.55
C GLN A 132 -14.34 0.09 -23.07
N LEU A 133 -13.15 -0.18 -23.61
CA LEU A 133 -12.91 -0.21 -25.06
C LEU A 133 -13.76 -1.28 -25.75
N TYR A 134 -13.92 -2.45 -25.12
CA TYR A 134 -14.80 -3.50 -25.64
C TYR A 134 -16.27 -3.05 -25.71
N VAL A 135 -16.77 -2.41 -24.65
CA VAL A 135 -18.14 -1.87 -24.63
C VAL A 135 -18.32 -0.80 -25.71
N HIS A 136 -17.39 0.15 -25.81
CA HIS A 136 -17.46 1.23 -26.78
C HIS A 136 -17.42 0.73 -28.24
N THR A 137 -16.67 -0.35 -28.52
CA THR A 137 -16.57 -0.92 -29.87
C THR A 137 -17.78 -1.76 -30.28
N HIS A 138 -18.36 -2.52 -29.35
CA HIS A 138 -19.46 -3.45 -29.67
C HIS A 138 -20.86 -2.87 -29.46
N TYR A 139 -21.00 -1.83 -28.64
CA TYR A 139 -22.30 -1.25 -28.24
C TYR A 139 -22.39 0.25 -28.55
N THR A 140 -21.92 0.66 -29.73
CA THR A 140 -21.86 2.05 -30.21
C THR A 140 -23.21 2.77 -30.28
N HIS A 141 -24.32 2.03 -30.43
CA HIS A 141 -25.67 2.59 -30.62
C HIS A 141 -26.54 2.61 -29.36
N LEU A 142 -26.03 2.14 -28.22
CA LEU A 142 -26.83 1.96 -27.01
C LEU A 142 -26.76 3.21 -26.12
N SER A 143 -27.92 3.77 -25.77
CA SER A 143 -28.01 4.95 -24.87
C SER A 143 -27.87 4.60 -23.39
N THR A 144 -28.09 3.35 -22.96
CA THR A 144 -27.96 2.93 -21.54
C THR A 144 -27.63 1.44 -21.42
N LEU A 145 -26.64 1.08 -20.59
CA LEU A 145 -26.20 -0.32 -20.35
C LEU A 145 -27.15 -1.18 -19.46
N GLU A 146 -28.28 -0.64 -19.00
CA GLU A 146 -29.13 -1.25 -17.96
C GLU A 146 -29.94 -2.46 -18.46
N ASN A 147 -30.35 -2.48 -19.73
CA ASN A 147 -31.24 -3.52 -20.28
C ASN A 147 -30.53 -4.56 -21.17
N VAL A 148 -29.20 -4.56 -21.23
CA VAL A 148 -28.43 -5.47 -22.09
C VAL A 148 -27.72 -6.53 -21.27
N THR A 149 -27.84 -7.78 -21.69
CA THR A 149 -27.07 -8.90 -21.13
C THR A 149 -25.63 -8.83 -21.63
N LEU A 150 -24.75 -8.27 -20.79
CA LEU A 150 -23.32 -8.22 -21.09
C LEU A 150 -22.66 -9.60 -20.95
N PRO A 151 -21.59 -9.88 -21.70
CA PRO A 151 -20.75 -11.05 -21.48
C PRO A 151 -20.22 -11.07 -20.04
N PRO A 152 -20.06 -12.26 -19.42
CA PRO A 152 -19.68 -12.38 -18.01
C PRO A 152 -18.33 -11.72 -17.67
N HIS A 153 -17.39 -11.69 -18.62
CA HIS A 153 -16.08 -11.04 -18.44
C HIS A 153 -16.14 -9.51 -18.38
N VAL A 154 -17.15 -8.88 -19.00
CA VAL A 154 -17.36 -7.42 -18.95
C VAL A 154 -18.29 -7.05 -17.80
N HIS A 155 -19.31 -7.88 -17.55
CA HIS A 155 -20.25 -7.72 -16.45
C HIS A 155 -19.54 -7.63 -15.10
N TYR A 156 -18.42 -8.32 -14.91
CA TYR A 156 -17.62 -8.19 -13.69
C TYR A 156 -17.25 -6.73 -13.35
N TYR A 157 -16.99 -5.89 -14.35
CA TYR A 157 -16.58 -4.49 -14.16
C TYR A 157 -17.75 -3.53 -13.88
N THR A 158 -19.00 -4.00 -13.91
CA THR A 158 -20.17 -3.24 -13.46
C THR A 158 -20.52 -3.50 -12.00
N LEU A 159 -19.94 -4.55 -11.39
CA LEU A 159 -20.28 -5.02 -10.06
C LEU A 159 -19.80 -4.10 -8.91
N ALA A 160 -20.58 -4.08 -7.83
CA ALA A 160 -20.24 -3.42 -6.57
C ALA A 160 -19.10 -4.14 -5.83
N ARG A 161 -18.46 -3.43 -4.87
CA ARG A 161 -17.30 -3.92 -4.12
C ARG A 161 -17.52 -5.26 -3.39
N LEU A 162 -18.75 -5.53 -2.95
CA LEU A 162 -19.10 -6.77 -2.23
C LEU A 162 -19.00 -8.04 -3.08
N SER A 163 -19.13 -7.94 -4.39
CA SER A 163 -19.09 -9.08 -5.32
C SER A 163 -17.78 -9.17 -6.10
N TRP A 164 -16.75 -8.43 -5.68
CA TRP A 164 -15.41 -8.54 -6.27
C TRP A 164 -14.73 -9.85 -5.84
N LEU A 165 -13.89 -10.38 -6.72
CA LEU A 165 -13.09 -11.55 -6.38
C LEU A 165 -12.09 -11.20 -5.27
N PRO A 166 -11.78 -12.12 -4.35
CA PRO A 166 -10.77 -11.88 -3.31
C PRO A 166 -9.36 -11.59 -3.87
N SER A 167 -9.04 -12.13 -5.05
CA SER A 167 -7.77 -11.94 -5.75
C SER A 167 -7.77 -10.72 -6.68
N ASP A 168 -8.74 -9.82 -6.53
CA ASP A 168 -8.87 -8.66 -7.40
C ASP A 168 -7.67 -7.69 -7.24
N PRO A 169 -7.03 -7.25 -8.33
CA PRO A 169 -5.82 -6.43 -8.27
C PRO A 169 -6.04 -5.09 -7.55
N GLN A 170 -7.27 -4.56 -7.53
CA GLN A 170 -7.59 -3.35 -6.78
C GLN A 170 -7.49 -3.59 -5.26
N LEU A 171 -8.05 -4.70 -4.77
CA LEU A 171 -8.00 -5.05 -3.34
C LEU A 171 -6.57 -5.32 -2.88
N VAL A 172 -5.79 -6.04 -3.70
CA VAL A 172 -4.37 -6.29 -3.44
C VAL A 172 -3.59 -4.96 -3.39
N SER A 173 -3.86 -4.03 -4.31
CA SER A 173 -3.22 -2.71 -4.30
C SER A 173 -3.53 -1.91 -3.03
N GLU A 174 -4.78 -1.93 -2.56
CA GLU A 174 -5.17 -1.22 -1.32
C GLU A 174 -4.48 -1.82 -0.09
N GLY A 175 -4.37 -3.14 -0.02
CA GLY A 175 -3.67 -3.83 1.08
C GLY A 175 -2.17 -3.54 1.09
N LEU A 176 -1.50 -3.66 -0.05
CA LEU A 176 -0.07 -3.34 -0.17
C LEU A 176 0.21 -1.86 0.12
N TYR A 177 -0.65 -0.95 -0.34
CA TYR A 177 -0.54 0.46 -0.04
C TYR A 177 -0.61 0.74 1.47
N ALA A 178 -1.54 0.12 2.19
CA ALA A 178 -1.66 0.28 3.64
C ALA A 178 -0.40 -0.19 4.37
N VAL A 179 0.17 -1.35 3.97
CA VAL A 179 1.42 -1.85 4.53
C VAL A 179 2.58 -0.89 4.25
N ALA A 180 2.68 -0.37 3.03
CA ALA A 180 3.72 0.59 2.66
C ALA A 180 3.62 1.90 3.46
N VAL A 181 2.41 2.41 3.72
CA VAL A 181 2.17 3.58 4.56
C VAL A 181 2.67 3.34 5.99
N VAL A 182 2.33 2.20 6.60
CA VAL A 182 2.80 1.86 7.95
C VAL A 182 4.34 1.78 8.02
N LEU A 183 4.96 1.11 7.05
CA LEU A 183 6.42 1.03 6.96
C LEU A 183 7.05 2.40 6.75
N SER A 184 6.41 3.31 6.01
CA SER A 184 6.88 4.68 5.84
C SER A 184 6.98 5.41 7.19
N PHE A 185 5.97 5.31 8.05
CA PHE A 185 6.03 5.95 9.37
C PHE A 185 7.16 5.40 10.25
N SER A 186 7.52 4.12 10.10
CA SER A 186 8.65 3.53 10.82
C SER A 186 9.99 4.22 10.50
N ARG A 187 10.13 4.80 9.30
CA ARG A 187 11.33 5.52 8.85
C ARG A 187 11.56 6.85 9.60
N ILE A 188 10.57 7.38 10.32
CA ILE A 188 10.79 8.56 11.18
C ILE A 188 11.82 8.25 12.28
N ALA A 189 11.91 6.99 12.71
CA ALA A 189 12.88 6.55 13.69
C ALA A 189 14.34 6.79 13.28
N TYR A 190 14.64 6.92 11.97
CA TYR A 190 15.99 7.22 11.47
C TYR A 190 16.46 8.64 11.75
N ILE A 191 15.52 9.57 11.94
CA ILE A 191 15.82 10.99 12.13
C ILE A 191 15.99 11.31 13.62
N LEU A 192 15.42 10.49 14.50
CA LEU A 192 15.47 10.64 15.96
C LEU A 192 16.88 10.65 16.59
N PRO A 193 17.90 9.89 16.11
CA PRO A 193 19.21 9.89 16.75
C PRO A 193 19.98 11.19 16.51
N ALA A 194 19.55 12.03 15.56
CA ALA A 194 20.13 13.34 15.32
C ALA A 194 19.78 14.37 16.41
N ASN A 195 18.82 14.06 17.31
CA ASN A 195 18.47 14.91 18.42
C ASN A 195 19.13 14.45 19.73
N GLU A 196 19.73 15.39 20.46
CA GLU A 196 20.50 15.14 21.68
C GLU A 196 19.68 14.43 22.78
N SER A 197 18.37 14.71 22.85
CA SER A 197 17.48 14.08 23.84
C SER A 197 16.89 12.73 23.40
N PHE A 198 16.82 12.44 22.09
CA PHE A 198 16.18 11.20 21.59
C PHE A 198 17.17 10.10 21.21
N GLY A 199 18.44 10.42 20.95
CA GLY A 199 19.49 9.43 20.66
C GLY A 199 19.66 8.34 21.72
N PRO A 200 19.83 8.68 23.02
CA PRO A 200 19.96 7.67 24.09
C PRO A 200 18.73 6.76 24.21
N LEU A 201 17.53 7.31 24.00
CA LEU A 201 16.27 6.57 24.07
C LEU A 201 16.17 5.53 22.95
N GLN A 202 16.58 5.87 21.74
CA GLN A 202 16.57 4.95 20.59
C GLN A 202 17.57 3.80 20.76
N ILE A 203 18.76 4.08 21.31
CA ILE A 203 19.76 3.03 21.59
C ILE A 203 19.21 2.04 22.62
N SER A 204 18.52 2.53 23.66
CA SER A 204 17.86 1.68 24.65
C SER A 204 16.75 0.83 24.02
N LEU A 205 15.90 1.42 23.18
CA LEU A 205 14.84 0.73 22.46
C LEU A 205 15.39 -0.38 21.55
N GLY A 206 16.45 -0.11 20.79
CA GLY A 206 17.08 -1.08 19.88
C GLY A 206 17.65 -2.30 20.62
N ARG A 207 18.22 -2.10 21.82
CA ARG A 207 18.69 -3.21 22.66
C ARG A 207 17.53 -4.07 23.19
N THR A 208 16.44 -3.44 23.61
CA THR A 208 15.24 -4.15 24.07
C THR A 208 14.61 -4.98 22.95
N VAL A 209 14.49 -4.43 21.73
CA VAL A 209 13.94 -5.16 20.58
C VAL A 209 14.80 -6.38 20.21
N LYS A 210 16.14 -6.27 20.28
CA LYS A 210 17.02 -7.43 20.08
C LYS A 210 16.81 -8.49 21.18
N GLY A 211 16.61 -8.04 22.42
CA GLY A 211 16.30 -8.91 23.55
C GLY A 211 14.96 -9.65 23.38
N THR A 212 13.90 -8.95 22.97
CA THR A 212 12.59 -9.56 22.73
C THR A 212 12.60 -10.51 21.55
N HIS A 213 13.32 -10.20 20.46
CA HIS A 213 13.47 -11.12 19.33
C HIS A 213 14.14 -12.43 19.78
N THR A 214 15.23 -12.36 20.55
CA THR A 214 15.92 -13.54 21.09
C THR A 214 14.99 -14.36 21.99
N HIS A 215 14.21 -13.69 22.84
CA HIS A 215 13.23 -14.34 23.70
C HIS A 215 12.10 -15.02 22.89
N LEU A 216 11.58 -14.35 21.85
CA LEU A 216 10.56 -14.90 20.95
C LEU A 216 11.07 -16.14 20.21
N THR A 217 12.28 -16.10 19.66
CA THR A 217 12.89 -17.24 18.98
C THR A 217 13.07 -18.41 19.94
N ASN A 218 13.54 -18.16 21.17
CA ASN A 218 13.64 -19.19 22.20
C ASN A 218 12.28 -19.75 22.62
N CYS A 219 11.25 -18.91 22.74
CA CYS A 219 9.88 -19.36 23.02
C CYS A 219 9.30 -20.19 21.87
N CYS A 220 9.50 -19.79 20.61
CA CYS A 220 9.06 -20.56 19.45
C CYS A 220 9.77 -21.91 19.35
N LEU A 221 11.08 -21.95 19.58
CA LEU A 221 11.87 -23.19 19.65
C LEU A 221 11.38 -24.08 20.80
N CYS A 222 11.14 -23.52 21.98
CA CYS A 222 10.64 -24.25 23.15
C CYS A 222 9.21 -24.80 22.92
N SER A 223 8.37 -24.08 22.17
CA SER A 223 7.03 -24.53 21.76
C SER A 223 7.09 -25.68 20.73
N GLN A 224 8.17 -25.79 19.96
CA GLN A 224 8.40 -26.88 19.01
C GLN A 224 9.08 -28.12 19.61
N VAL A 225 9.55 -28.06 20.87
CA VAL A 225 10.02 -29.27 21.57
C VAL A 225 8.80 -30.09 22.00
N PRO A 226 8.58 -31.30 21.45
CA PRO A 226 7.50 -32.16 21.92
C PRO A 226 7.71 -32.49 23.39
N ARG A 227 6.64 -32.38 24.19
CA ARG A 227 6.58 -32.83 25.59
C ARG A 227 6.60 -34.37 25.66
N ASP A 228 7.64 -35.01 25.13
CA ASP A 228 7.85 -36.45 25.26
C ASP A 228 8.98 -36.74 26.24
N THR A 229 8.70 -36.50 27.52
CA THR A 229 9.42 -37.12 28.64
C THR A 229 8.43 -37.53 29.73
N SER A 230 7.47 -38.37 29.36
CA SER A 230 6.66 -39.15 30.31
C SER A 230 6.87 -40.66 30.15
N GLN A 231 8.11 -41.11 29.84
CA GLN A 231 8.42 -42.55 29.74
C GLN A 231 9.72 -43.04 30.39
N TYR A 232 10.48 -42.21 31.13
CA TYR A 232 11.76 -42.66 31.73
C TYR A 232 11.92 -42.47 33.24
N LEU A 233 10.84 -42.48 34.03
CA LEU A 233 10.94 -42.51 35.50
C LEU A 233 9.73 -43.22 36.13
N THR A 234 9.70 -44.55 36.05
CA THR A 234 9.17 -45.48 37.07
C THR A 234 9.38 -46.93 36.61
N SER A 235 10.63 -47.26 36.28
CA SER A 235 11.14 -48.63 36.32
C SER A 235 12.43 -48.58 37.14
N ILE A 236 12.30 -48.41 38.45
CA ILE A 236 13.25 -48.76 39.52
C ILE A 236 12.45 -48.60 40.83
N HIS A 237 11.84 -49.69 41.27
CA HIS A 237 11.80 -50.17 42.66
C HIS A 237 10.82 -51.36 42.71
N VAL A 238 11.38 -52.52 42.37
CA VAL A 238 11.08 -53.79 43.05
C VAL A 238 11.73 -53.73 44.43
#